data_AF-A0A3D0NGW5-F1
#
_entry.id   AF-A0A3D0NGW5-F1
#
_cell.length_a   1.000
_cell.length_b   1.000
_cell.length_c   1.000
_cell.angle_alpha   90.00
_cell.angle_beta   90.00
_cell.angle_gamma   90.00
#
_symmetry.space_group_name_H-M   'P 1'
#
loop_
_entity.id
_entity.type
_entity.pdbx_description
1 polymer ?
#
loop_
_entity_poly.entity_id
_entity_poly.type
_entity_poly.pdbx_seq_one_letter_code
_entity_poly.pdbx_strand_id
1 'polypeptide(L)'
;FWILKNFETLLQAGSTPWPKIQRILIHQWGRITLQLARAVAEATQSALDGVTFCEKKLQLAEQELNPAELLSGADLIQLGMTPGPAFINVLTTVRDQQLLGNITTKVEAEALARSTYQSIHS
;
A
#
# COMPACT_ATOMS: atom_id res chain seq x y z
N PHE A 1 3.23 -13.40 16.07
CA PHE A 1 3.32 -11.95 16.32
C PHE A 1 3.41 -11.19 15.01
N TRP A 2 2.46 -10.31 14.69
CA TRP A 2 2.41 -9.56 13.43
C TRP A 2 3.53 -8.51 13.32
N ILE A 3 3.81 -7.81 14.43
CA ILE A 3 4.86 -6.76 14.52
C ILE A 3 6.22 -7.32 14.09
N LEU A 4 6.61 -8.48 14.63
CA LEU A 4 7.89 -9.15 14.30
C LEU A 4 8.01 -9.55 12.83
N LYS A 5 6.89 -9.74 12.12
CA LYS A 5 6.91 -10.08 10.68
C LYS A 5 7.06 -8.86 9.77
N ASN A 6 6.88 -7.64 10.29
CA ASN A 6 6.75 -6.43 9.47
C ASN A 6 7.77 -5.33 9.77
N PHE A 7 8.41 -5.32 10.95
CA PHE A 7 9.35 -4.25 11.31
C PHE A 7 10.54 -4.14 10.34
N GLU A 8 11.04 -5.26 9.83
CA GLU A 8 12.12 -5.28 8.83
C GLU A 8 11.74 -4.58 7.53
N THR A 9 10.46 -4.64 7.14
CA THR A 9 9.96 -3.93 5.96
C THR A 9 10.02 -2.41 6.16
N LEU A 10 9.78 -1.93 7.39
CA LEU A 10 9.92 -0.50 7.71
C LEU A 10 11.38 -0.06 7.79
N LEU A 11 12.27 -0.92 8.30
CA LEU A 11 13.72 -0.70 8.25
C LEU A 11 14.21 -0.52 6.81
N GLN A 12 13.71 -1.36 5.89
CA GLN A 12 14.06 -1.35 4.47
C GLN A 12 13.15 -0.45 3.62
N ALA A 13 12.50 0.54 4.23
CA ALA A 13 11.54 1.39 3.49
C ALA A 13 12.17 2.16 2.32
N GLY A 14 13.49 2.39 2.30
CA GLY A 14 14.20 2.99 1.17
C GLY A 14 14.22 2.13 -0.11
N SER A 15 14.01 0.81 0.00
CA SER A 15 13.99 -0.14 -1.13
C SER A 15 12.68 -0.91 -1.24
N THR A 16 11.71 -0.63 -0.38
CA THR A 16 10.40 -1.29 -0.39
C THR A 16 9.37 -0.42 -1.12
N PRO A 17 8.52 -0.99 -2.00
CA PRO A 17 7.43 -0.25 -2.62
C PRO A 17 6.51 0.40 -1.60
N TRP A 18 6.18 1.68 -1.81
CA TRP A 18 5.33 2.46 -0.92
C TRP A 18 4.00 1.76 -0.54
N PRO A 19 3.25 1.12 -1.45
CA PRO A 19 2.00 0.46 -1.07
C PRO A 19 2.16 -0.62 0.00
N LYS A 20 3.31 -1.30 0.06
CA LYS A 20 3.58 -2.30 1.11
C LYS A 20 3.86 -1.63 2.46
N ILE A 21 4.66 -0.55 2.45
CA ILE A 21 4.96 0.25 3.64
C ILE A 21 3.67 0.88 4.18
N GLN A 22 2.88 1.51 3.31
CA GLN A 22 1.65 2.20 3.64
C GLN A 22 0.67 1.28 4.40
N ARG A 23 0.46 0.05 3.91
CA ARG A 23 -0.38 -0.97 4.57
C ARG A 23 0.08 -1.28 6.00
N ILE A 24 1.40 -1.28 6.24
CA ILE A 24 1.95 -1.51 7.59
C ILE A 24 1.69 -0.27 8.46
N LEU A 25 1.91 0.93 7.93
CA LEU A 25 1.78 2.19 8.69
C LEU A 25 0.33 2.48 9.11
N ILE A 26 -0.65 2.17 8.27
CA ILE A 26 -2.08 2.38 8.59
C ILE A 26 -2.70 1.28 9.45
N HIS A 27 -1.99 0.16 9.64
CA HIS A 27 -2.47 -0.93 10.50
C HIS A 27 -2.55 -0.45 11.95
N GLN A 28 -3.45 -1.02 12.76
CA GLN A 28 -3.60 -0.68 14.18
C GLN A 28 -2.31 -0.82 15.00
N TRP A 29 -1.35 -1.62 14.53
CA TRP A 29 -0.03 -1.81 15.14
C TRP A 29 1.11 -1.14 14.37
N GLY A 30 0.82 -0.26 13.40
CA GLY A 30 1.83 0.38 12.55
C GLY A 30 2.80 1.23 13.37
N ARG A 31 2.29 2.05 14.29
CA ARG A 31 3.11 2.92 15.15
C ARG A 31 4.07 2.12 16.05
N ILE A 32 3.58 1.09 16.73
CA ILE A 32 4.44 0.23 17.58
C ILE A 32 5.44 -0.57 16.74
N THR A 33 5.09 -0.95 15.52
CA THR A 33 6.00 -1.64 14.58
C THR A 33 7.12 -0.72 14.13
N LEU A 34 6.83 0.57 13.89
CA LEU A 34 7.85 1.57 13.56
C LEU A 34 8.77 1.88 14.74
N GLN A 35 8.23 1.94 15.97
CA GLN A 35 9.03 2.09 17.18
C GLN A 35 9.99 0.92 17.37
N LEU A 36 9.54 -0.32 17.11
CA LEU A 36 10.43 -1.48 17.13
C LEU A 36 11.51 -1.37 16.04
N ALA A 37 11.14 -1.00 14.81
CA ALA A 37 12.11 -0.80 13.74
C ALA A 37 13.20 0.20 14.13
N ARG A 38 12.81 1.35 14.72
CA ARG A 38 13.76 2.34 15.26
C ARG A 38 14.70 1.73 16.30
N ALA A 39 14.16 1.07 17.33
CA ALA A 39 14.94 0.49 18.41
C ALA A 39 15.94 -0.56 17.90
N VAL A 40 15.53 -1.38 16.91
CA VAL A 40 16.42 -2.35 16.27
C VAL A 40 17.54 -1.65 15.52
N ALA A 41 17.23 -0.66 14.67
CA ALA A 41 18.25 0.07 13.92
C ALA A 41 19.29 0.74 14.84
N GLU A 42 18.85 1.33 15.95
CA GLU A 42 19.73 1.95 16.93
C GLU A 42 20.61 0.91 17.65
N ALA A 43 20.03 -0.22 18.07
CA ALA A 43 20.76 -1.30 18.73
C ALA A 43 21.80 -1.97 17.80
N THR A 44 21.51 -2.08 16.50
CA THR A 44 22.38 -2.70 15.50
C THR A 44 23.24 -1.70 14.72
N GLN A 45 23.20 -0.41 15.07
CA GLN A 45 23.90 0.68 14.37
C GLN A 45 23.63 0.67 12.84
N SER A 46 22.40 0.33 12.45
CA SER A 46 21.97 0.29 11.05
C SER A 46 21.42 1.64 10.59
N ALA A 47 21.31 1.84 9.27
CA ALA A 47 20.80 3.08 8.71
C ALA A 47 19.36 3.39 9.16
N LEU A 48 19.08 4.65 9.45
CA LEU A 48 17.77 5.14 9.91
C LEU A 48 16.92 5.74 8.79
N ASP A 49 17.37 5.70 7.54
CA ASP A 49 16.68 6.34 6.42
C ASP A 49 15.26 5.80 6.24
N GLY A 50 15.08 4.47 6.33
CA GLY A 50 13.76 3.84 6.21
C GLY A 50 12.81 4.22 7.34
N VAL A 51 13.31 4.24 8.58
CA VAL A 51 12.55 4.69 9.77
C VAL A 51 12.15 6.15 9.61
N THR A 52 13.10 7.01 9.27
CA THR A 52 12.89 8.46 9.10
C THR A 52 11.89 8.74 7.97
N PHE A 53 11.95 8.00 6.87
CA PHE A 53 10.96 8.07 5.80
C PHE A 53 9.55 7.73 6.30
N CYS A 54 9.42 6.64 7.05
CA CYS A 54 8.13 6.20 7.61
C CYS A 54 7.57 7.23 8.61
N GLU A 55 8.42 7.81 9.46
CA GLU A 55 8.02 8.86 10.40
C GLU A 55 7.50 10.09 9.68
N LYS A 56 8.18 10.55 8.61
CA LYS A 56 7.71 11.66 7.77
C LYS A 56 6.34 11.35 7.15
N LYS A 57 6.12 10.12 6.67
CA LYS A 57 4.82 9.70 6.12
C LYS A 57 3.70 9.73 7.15
N LEU A 58 3.97 9.39 8.41
CA LEU A 58 2.99 9.45 9.49
C LEU A 58 2.63 10.88 9.95
N GLN A 59 3.35 11.91 9.48
CA GLN A 59 2.98 13.31 9.69
C GLN A 59 2.03 13.86 8.63
N LEU A 60 1.80 13.12 7.54
CA LEU A 60 0.85 13.50 6.50
C LEU A 60 -0.59 13.49 7.03
N ALA A 61 -1.47 14.26 6.39
CA ALA A 61 -2.89 14.15 6.68
C ALA A 61 -3.40 12.75 6.34
N GLU A 62 -4.46 12.29 7.02
CA GLU A 62 -5.01 10.95 6.80
C GLU A 62 -5.37 10.70 5.33
N GLN A 63 -5.93 11.70 4.65
CA GLN A 63 -6.30 11.63 3.23
C GLN A 63 -5.10 11.57 2.28
N GLU A 64 -3.91 11.99 2.73
CA GLU A 64 -2.67 11.88 1.95
C GLU A 64 -1.94 10.56 2.24
N LEU A 65 -1.97 10.12 3.51
CA LEU A 65 -1.38 8.85 3.94
C LEU A 65 -2.19 7.65 3.42
N ASN A 66 -3.51 7.77 3.42
CA ASN A 66 -4.46 6.73 3.03
C ASN A 66 -5.64 7.35 2.26
N PRO A 67 -5.42 7.82 1.02
CA PRO A 67 -6.50 8.39 0.22
C PRO A 67 -7.62 7.38 0.02
N ALA A 68 -8.85 7.88 -0.12
CA ALA A 68 -10.01 7.05 -0.47
C ALA A 68 -9.74 6.23 -1.74
N GLU A 69 -10.18 4.98 -1.78
CA GLU A 69 -9.95 4.09 -2.93
C GLU A 69 -10.66 4.64 -4.18
N LEU A 70 -9.97 4.61 -5.33
CA LEU A 70 -10.54 5.08 -6.60
C LEU A 70 -11.63 4.14 -7.14
N LEU A 71 -11.56 2.86 -6.79
CA LEU A 71 -12.51 1.83 -7.21
C LEU A 71 -12.83 0.87 -6.06
N SER A 72 -14.10 0.51 -6.00
CA SER A 72 -14.65 -0.55 -5.16
C SER A 72 -14.97 -1.79 -6.00
N GLY A 73 -15.25 -2.91 -5.32
CA GLY A 73 -15.75 -4.11 -6.00
C GLY A 73 -17.10 -3.90 -6.71
N ALA A 74 -17.96 -3.00 -6.21
CA ALA A 74 -19.21 -2.66 -6.86
C ALA A 74 -18.99 -1.95 -8.20
N ASP A 75 -17.96 -1.11 -8.29
CA ASP A 75 -17.58 -0.46 -9.55
C ASP A 75 -17.14 -1.51 -10.58
N LEU A 76 -16.37 -2.54 -10.18
CA LEU A 76 -15.97 -3.62 -11.11
C LEU A 76 -17.18 -4.37 -11.70
N ILE A 77 -18.22 -4.59 -10.89
CA ILE A 77 -19.48 -5.20 -11.37
C ILE A 77 -20.15 -4.29 -12.41
N GLN A 78 -20.21 -2.97 -12.15
CA GLN A 78 -20.76 -2.00 -13.11
C GLN A 78 -19.93 -1.93 -14.41
N LEU A 79 -18.63 -2.23 -14.36
CA LEU A 79 -17.78 -2.31 -15.55
C LEU A 79 -17.98 -3.60 -16.38
N GLY A 80 -18.83 -4.53 -15.91
CA GLY A 80 -19.16 -5.80 -16.58
C GLY A 80 -18.30 -6.99 -16.14
N MET A 81 -17.55 -6.88 -15.05
CA MET A 81 -16.70 -7.97 -14.55
C MET A 81 -17.49 -8.91 -13.63
N THR A 82 -17.09 -10.19 -13.57
CA THR A 82 -17.76 -11.19 -12.72
C THR A 82 -17.04 -11.30 -11.36
N PRO A 83 -17.75 -11.20 -10.23
CA PRO A 83 -17.16 -11.38 -8.91
C PRO A 83 -16.41 -12.70 -8.77
N GLY A 84 -15.20 -12.65 -8.22
CA GLY A 84 -14.35 -13.82 -8.02
C GLY A 84 -12.92 -13.46 -7.64
N PRO A 85 -12.00 -14.43 -7.58
CA PRO A 85 -10.60 -14.20 -7.17
C PRO A 85 -9.88 -13.12 -8.00
N ALA A 86 -10.25 -12.97 -9.27
CA ALA A 86 -9.68 -11.93 -10.14
C ALA A 86 -9.93 -10.50 -9.62
N PHE A 87 -11.02 -10.25 -8.87
CA PHE A 87 -11.29 -8.93 -8.29
C PHE A 87 -10.19 -8.50 -7.32
N ILE A 88 -9.68 -9.43 -6.51
CA ILE A 88 -8.61 -9.12 -5.55
C ILE A 88 -7.39 -8.63 -6.29
N ASN A 89 -6.99 -9.30 -7.37
CA ASN A 89 -5.86 -8.90 -8.19
C ASN A 89 -6.07 -7.52 -8.81
N VAL A 90 -7.23 -7.32 -9.45
CA VAL A 90 -7.57 -6.04 -10.10
C VAL A 90 -7.57 -4.88 -9.10
N LEU A 91 -8.30 -5.00 -7.99
CA LEU A 91 -8.38 -3.96 -6.97
C LEU A 91 -7.02 -3.71 -6.29
N THR A 92 -6.23 -4.77 -6.06
CA THR A 92 -4.88 -4.63 -5.50
C THR A 92 -3.97 -3.85 -6.45
N THR A 93 -3.98 -4.19 -7.75
CA THR A 93 -3.18 -3.49 -8.76
C THR A 93 -3.60 -2.03 -8.87
N VAL A 94 -4.90 -1.74 -8.94
CA VAL A 94 -5.42 -0.37 -8.96
C VAL A 94 -4.99 0.39 -7.71
N ARG A 95 -5.16 -0.21 -6.52
CA ARG A 95 -4.79 0.41 -5.24
C ARG A 95 -3.29 0.70 -5.16
N ASP A 96 -2.45 -0.21 -5.63
CA ASP A 96 -1.00 -0.01 -5.67
C ASP A 96 -0.61 1.14 -6.61
N GLN A 97 -1.18 1.19 -7.83
CA GLN A 97 -0.92 2.29 -8.78
C GLN A 97 -1.43 3.64 -8.27
N GLN A 98 -2.56 3.65 -7.56
CA GLN A 98 -3.08 4.85 -6.90
C GLN A 98 -2.10 5.34 -5.83
N LEU A 99 -1.64 4.46 -4.94
CA LEU A 99 -0.73 4.83 -3.87
C LEU A 99 0.63 5.29 -4.40
N LEU A 100 1.07 4.76 -5.55
CA LEU A 100 2.26 5.23 -6.26
C LEU A 100 2.07 6.58 -6.98
N GLY A 101 0.84 7.09 -7.08
CA GLY A 101 0.52 8.33 -7.77
C GLY A 101 0.49 8.20 -9.31
N ASN A 102 0.54 6.98 -9.84
CA ASN A 102 0.51 6.73 -11.29
C ASN A 102 -0.89 6.90 -11.89
N ILE A 103 -1.92 6.75 -11.05
CA ILE A 103 -3.31 7.06 -11.37
C ILE A 103 -3.90 7.90 -10.24
N THR A 104 -4.73 8.87 -10.59
CA THR A 104 -5.30 9.82 -9.63
C THR A 104 -6.81 10.00 -9.80
N THR A 105 -7.38 9.49 -10.88
CA THR A 105 -8.79 9.64 -11.20
C THR A 105 -9.51 8.30 -11.30
N LYS A 106 -10.83 8.31 -11.09
CA LYS A 106 -11.68 7.13 -11.28
C LYS A 106 -11.60 6.60 -12.71
N VAL A 107 -11.55 7.49 -13.71
CA VAL A 107 -11.46 7.10 -15.14
C VAL A 107 -10.17 6.32 -15.43
N GLU A 108 -9.03 6.78 -14.93
CA GLU A 108 -7.74 6.06 -15.07
C GLU A 108 -7.79 4.70 -14.35
N ALA A 109 -8.40 4.65 -13.17
CA ALA A 109 -8.57 3.43 -12.41
C ALA A 109 -9.43 2.39 -13.16
N GLU A 110 -10.53 2.83 -13.78
CA GLU A 110 -11.40 1.97 -14.60
C GLU A 110 -10.67 1.40 -15.82
N ALA A 111 -9.88 2.23 -16.50
CA ALA A 111 -9.07 1.80 -17.65
C ALA A 111 -8.03 0.73 -17.25
N LEU A 112 -7.31 0.97 -16.15
CA LEU A 112 -6.35 0.01 -15.60
C LEU A 112 -7.05 -1.29 -15.15
N ALA A 113 -8.22 -1.17 -14.53
CA ALA A 113 -8.98 -2.33 -14.08
C ALA A 113 -9.39 -3.24 -15.25
N ARG A 114 -9.86 -2.66 -16.36
CA ARG A 114 -10.21 -3.42 -17.57
C ARG A 114 -9.01 -4.16 -18.15
N SER A 115 -7.88 -3.47 -18.30
CA SER A 115 -6.62 -4.06 -18.80
C SER A 115 -6.15 -5.23 -17.92
N THR A 116 -6.14 -5.02 -16.59
CA THR A 116 -5.73 -6.04 -15.61
C THR A 116 -6.68 -7.24 -15.61
N TYR A 117 -7.98 -7.01 -15.72
CA TYR A 117 -8.96 -8.09 -15.77
C TYR A 117 -8.82 -8.95 -17.03
N GLN A 118 -8.59 -8.31 -18.19
CA GLN A 118 -8.39 -8.99 -19.46
C GLN A 118 -7.14 -9.88 -19.45
N SER A 119 -6.02 -9.39 -18.89
CA SER A 119 -4.76 -10.16 -18.85
C SER A 119 -4.83 -11.41 -17.97
N ILE A 120 -5.76 -11.47 -17.01
CA ILE A 120 -6.00 -12.65 -16.16
C ILE A 120 -6.80 -13.73 -16.90
N HIS A 121 -7.62 -13.34 -17.88
CA HIS A 121 -8.52 -14.24 -18.62
C HIS A 121 -8.05 -14.54 -20.05
N SER A 122 -6.92 -13.96 -20.47
CA SER A 122 -6.24 -14.27 -21.73
C SER A 122 -5.36 -15.50 -21.56
#